data_AF-A0A1J3CZQ2-F1
#
_entry.id   AF-A0A1J3CZQ2-F1
#
_cell.length_a   1.000
_cell.length_b   1.000
_cell.length_c   1.000
_cell.angle_alpha   90.00
_cell.angle_beta   90.00
_cell.angle_gamma   90.00
#
_symmetry.space_group_name_H-M   'P 1'
#
loop_
_entity.id
_entity.type
_entity.pdbx_description
1 polymer ?
#
loop_
_entity_poly.entity_id
_entity_poly.type
_entity_poly.pdbx_seq_one_letter_code
_entity_poly.pdbx_strand_id
1 'polypeptide(L)'
;IAGACYRNKFLMWLYLFVMFFVIAALIGFIIFAYAVTDKGSGRFVMNRRYLDYYLGDYSGWLKDRVTDKGYWRDIGSCVRGSGVCKKVGRHLNGVPETPQMFYFRKLSPIESGCCKPPTDCGYTYVNE
;
A
#
# COMPACT_ATOMS: atom_id res chain seq x y z
N ILE A 1 1.65 -11.31 -54.61
CA ILE A 1 2.09 -9.98 -55.10
C ILE A 1 1.03 -8.96 -54.71
N ALA A 2 1.13 -8.40 -53.50
CA ALA A 2 0.39 -7.19 -53.09
C ALA A 2 1.00 -6.56 -51.81
N GLY A 3 2.19 -7.02 -51.37
CA GLY A 3 2.89 -6.46 -50.21
C GLY A 3 3.69 -5.19 -50.51
N ALA A 4 3.62 -4.66 -51.75
CA ALA A 4 4.47 -3.57 -52.21
C ALA A 4 3.73 -2.38 -52.85
N CYS A 5 2.40 -2.38 -52.93
CA CYS A 5 1.66 -1.37 -53.70
C CYS A 5 1.01 -0.23 -52.90
N TYR A 6 1.24 -0.15 -51.59
CA TYR A 6 0.90 1.06 -50.86
C TYR A 6 2.04 1.38 -49.92
N ARG A 7 2.91 2.29 -50.37
CA ARG A 7 3.82 3.05 -49.51
C ARG A 7 2.96 3.95 -48.62
N ASN A 8 2.17 3.33 -47.75
CA ASN A 8 1.14 3.99 -46.99
C ASN A 8 1.84 4.62 -45.79
N LYS A 9 2.54 5.74 -46.06
CA LYS A 9 3.05 6.62 -45.02
C LYS A 9 1.96 6.88 -43.98
N PHE A 10 0.69 6.90 -44.39
CA PHE A 10 -0.46 7.01 -43.50
C PHE A 10 -0.61 5.84 -42.51
N LEU A 11 -0.46 4.59 -42.94
CA LEU A 11 -0.57 3.42 -42.06
C LEU A 11 0.61 3.34 -41.09
N MET A 12 1.81 3.67 -41.57
CA MET A 12 3.00 3.79 -40.72
C MET A 12 2.91 4.97 -39.74
N TRP A 13 2.37 6.11 -40.18
CA TRP A 13 2.18 7.30 -39.35
C TRP A 13 1.11 7.06 -38.27
N LEU A 14 -0.01 6.43 -38.63
CA LEU A 14 -1.05 6.03 -37.68
C LEU A 14 -0.53 5.00 -36.68
N TYR A 15 0.27 4.03 -37.12
CA TYR A 15 0.93 3.07 -36.24
C TYR A 15 1.84 3.77 -35.23
N LEU A 16 2.67 4.71 -35.68
CA LEU A 16 3.55 5.48 -34.79
C LEU A 16 2.75 6.33 -33.79
N PHE A 17 1.65 6.95 -34.22
CA PHE A 17 0.80 7.75 -33.36
C PHE A 17 0.13 6.87 -32.28
N VAL A 18 -0.48 5.75 -32.67
CA VAL A 18 -1.10 4.81 -31.74
C VAL A 18 -0.07 4.24 -30.76
N MET A 19 1.09 3.80 -31.24
CA MET A 19 2.16 3.30 -30.38
C MET A 19 2.65 4.36 -29.41
N PHE A 20 2.74 5.62 -29.82
CA PHE A 20 3.09 6.72 -28.93
C PHE A 20 2.09 6.88 -27.78
N PHE A 21 0.78 6.85 -28.06
CA PHE A 21 -0.23 6.90 -26.99
C PHE A 21 -0.15 5.70 -26.05
N VAL A 22 0.07 4.50 -26.60
CA VAL A 22 0.23 3.30 -25.77
C VAL A 22 1.45 3.43 -24.85
N ILE A 23 2.60 3.87 -25.38
CA ILE A 23 3.81 4.08 -24.57
C ILE A 23 3.58 5.16 -23.52
N ALA A 24 2.97 6.29 -23.89
CA ALA A 24 2.65 7.37 -22.95
C ALA A 24 1.70 6.89 -21.83
N ALA A 25 0.69 6.10 -22.17
CA ALA A 25 -0.22 5.50 -21.20
C ALA A 25 0.49 4.52 -20.26
N LEU A 26 1.39 3.67 -20.80
CA LEU A 26 2.19 2.76 -19.99
C LEU A 26 3.13 3.49 -19.04
N ILE A 27 3.83 4.53 -19.51
CA ILE A 27 4.71 5.36 -18.67
C ILE A 27 3.89 6.05 -17.57
N GLY A 28 2.74 6.64 -17.93
CA GLY A 28 1.82 7.25 -16.96
C GLY A 28 1.32 6.25 -15.92
N PHE A 29 0.94 5.05 -16.35
CA PHE A 29 0.52 3.98 -15.46
C PHE A 29 1.65 3.52 -14.53
N ILE A 30 2.88 3.39 -15.02
CA ILE A 30 4.05 3.04 -14.23
C ILE A 30 4.32 4.10 -13.15
N ILE A 31 4.34 5.38 -13.52
CA ILE A 31 4.53 6.48 -12.57
C ILE A 31 3.43 6.47 -11.52
N PHE A 32 2.18 6.34 -11.93
CA PHE A 32 1.05 6.24 -11.00
C PHE A 32 1.18 5.04 -10.07
N ALA A 33 1.51 3.86 -10.61
CA ALA A 33 1.74 2.64 -9.85
C ALA A 33 2.86 2.81 -8.81
N TYR A 34 3.97 3.44 -9.17
CA TYR A 34 5.04 3.77 -8.22
C TYR A 34 4.57 4.79 -7.17
N ALA A 35 3.84 5.83 -7.55
CA ALA A 35 3.33 6.84 -6.61
C ALA A 35 2.34 6.26 -5.60
N VAL A 36 1.53 5.26 -5.97
CA VAL A 36 0.63 4.57 -5.03
C VAL A 36 1.28 3.41 -4.29
N THR A 37 2.36 2.83 -4.84
CA THR A 37 3.08 1.67 -4.27
C THR A 37 4.39 2.08 -3.60
N ASP A 38 4.67 3.37 -3.43
CA ASP A 38 5.81 3.83 -2.63
C ASP A 38 5.64 3.30 -1.21
N LYS A 39 6.29 2.16 -0.95
CA LYS A 39 6.20 1.47 0.34
C LYS A 39 7.06 2.26 1.29
N GLY A 40 6.44 2.84 2.31
CA GLY A 40 7.17 3.40 3.44
C GLY A 40 8.18 2.38 3.96
N SER A 41 9.41 2.83 4.20
CA SER A 41 10.47 2.01 4.76
C SER A 41 10.03 1.58 6.16
N GLY A 42 9.61 0.33 6.29
CA GLY A 42 9.26 -0.22 7.60
C GLY A 42 10.46 -0.11 8.54
N ARG A 43 10.23 0.35 9.77
CA ARG A 43 11.26 0.46 10.80
C ARG A 43 11.36 -0.85 11.57
N PHE A 44 12.58 -1.37 11.69
CA PHE A 44 12.84 -2.53 12.52
C PHE A 44 12.81 -2.13 13.99
N VAL A 45 12.01 -2.83 14.78
CA VAL A 45 11.96 -2.66 16.23
C VAL A 45 12.61 -3.87 16.89
N MET A 46 13.48 -3.61 17.87
CA MET A 46 14.17 -4.67 18.59
C MET A 46 13.17 -5.61 19.27
N ASN A 47 13.46 -6.92 19.22
CA ASN A 47 12.63 -7.99 19.79
C ASN A 47 11.25 -8.20 19.13
N ARG A 48 11.08 -7.77 17.87
CA ARG A 48 9.85 -7.97 17.08
C ARG A 48 10.17 -8.44 15.66
N ARG A 49 9.35 -9.33 15.12
CA ARG A 49 9.52 -9.90 13.77
C ARG A 49 8.77 -9.10 12.68
N TYR A 50 7.80 -8.29 13.08
CA TYR A 50 7.11 -7.36 12.18
C TYR A 50 7.83 -6.00 12.16
N LEU A 51 7.61 -5.25 11.08
CA LEU A 51 8.09 -3.88 10.89
C LEU A 51 7.01 -2.91 11.37
N ASP A 52 7.41 -1.82 12.02
CA ASP A 52 6.49 -0.71 12.29
C ASP A 52 6.48 0.22 11.06
N TYR A 53 5.27 0.58 10.60
CA TYR A 53 5.08 1.46 9.44
C TYR A 53 4.49 2.79 9.89
N TYR A 54 5.20 3.87 9.63
CA TYR A 54 4.79 5.22 10.00
C TYR A 54 4.29 5.98 8.78
N LEU A 55 3.23 6.76 8.95
CA LEU A 55 2.69 7.60 7.87
C LEU A 55 3.74 8.60 7.35
N GLY A 56 4.64 9.06 8.21
CA GLY A 56 5.72 9.98 7.85
C GLY A 56 6.79 9.37 6.93
N ASP A 57 6.93 8.05 6.93
CA ASP A 57 7.88 7.33 6.06
C ASP A 57 7.29 7.09 4.65
N TYR A 58 5.99 7.35 4.44
CA TYR A 58 5.38 7.40 3.12
C TYR A 58 5.55 8.79 2.51
N SER A 59 5.91 8.86 1.24
CA SER A 59 6.08 10.14 0.52
C SER A 59 5.08 10.27 -0.64
N GLY A 60 4.87 11.50 -1.11
CA GLY A 60 4.00 11.79 -2.25
C GLY A 60 2.49 11.64 -1.97
N TRP A 61 1.75 11.10 -2.93
CA TRP A 61 0.29 11.15 -2.99
C TRP A 61 -0.41 10.44 -1.83
N LEU A 62 0.10 9.28 -1.38
CA LEU A 62 -0.57 8.48 -0.36
C LEU A 62 -0.58 9.20 0.99
N LYS A 63 0.54 9.83 1.37
CA LYS A 63 0.63 10.61 2.60
C LYS A 63 -0.33 11.79 2.59
N ASP A 64 -0.38 12.55 1.49
CA ASP A 64 -1.27 13.70 1.35
C ASP A 64 -2.74 13.28 1.44
N ARG A 65 -3.08 12.16 0.81
CA ARG A 65 -4.43 11.59 0.81
C ARG A 65 -4.89 11.13 2.19
N VAL A 66 -3.99 10.55 2.97
CA VAL A 66 -4.27 10.04 4.33
C VAL A 66 -4.23 11.16 5.37
N THR A 67 -3.47 12.23 5.13
CA THR A 67 -3.41 13.40 6.02
C THR A 67 -4.65 14.30 5.86
N ASP A 68 -5.28 14.29 4.68
CA ASP A 68 -6.54 15.00 4.46
C ASP A 68 -7.68 14.44 5.33
N LYS A 69 -8.25 15.29 6.18
CA LYS A 69 -9.27 14.90 7.16
C LYS A 69 -10.56 14.37 6.52
N GLY A 70 -10.95 14.90 5.36
CA GLY A 70 -12.16 14.49 4.66
C GLY A 70 -12.03 13.07 4.14
N TYR A 71 -10.93 12.80 3.45
CA TYR A 71 -10.65 11.49 2.89
C TYR A 71 -10.27 10.44 3.94
N TRP A 72 -9.54 10.83 4.99
CA TRP A 72 -9.22 9.93 6.09
C TRP A 72 -10.46 9.40 6.80
N ARG A 73 -11.53 10.20 6.91
CA ARG A 73 -12.79 9.75 7.51
C ARG A 73 -13.37 8.54 6.75
N ASP A 74 -13.32 8.58 5.43
CA ASP A 74 -13.84 7.51 4.57
C ASP A 74 -12.88 6.32 4.51
N ILE A 75 -11.57 6.57 4.47
CA ILE A 75 -10.54 5.52 4.53
C ILE A 75 -10.62 4.78 5.88
N GLY A 76 -10.68 5.51 6.98
CA GLY A 76 -10.77 4.96 8.33
C GLY A 76 -12.10 4.25 8.61
N SER A 77 -13.20 4.64 7.97
CA SER A 77 -14.45 3.89 8.03
C SER A 77 -14.34 2.57 7.25
N CYS A 78 -13.70 2.57 6.08
CA CYS A 78 -13.42 1.38 5.29
C CYS A 78 -12.45 0.42 6.01
N VAL A 79 -11.37 0.92 6.62
CA VAL A 79 -10.41 0.10 7.38
C VAL A 79 -11.08 -0.56 8.59
N ARG A 80 -11.95 0.17 9.31
CA ARG A 80 -12.73 -0.40 10.42
C ARG A 80 -13.81 -1.37 9.93
N GLY A 81 -14.48 -1.05 8.83
CA GLY A 81 -15.58 -1.84 8.25
C GLY A 81 -15.11 -3.15 7.62
N SER A 82 -13.98 -3.14 6.92
CA SER A 82 -13.37 -4.31 6.27
C SER A 82 -12.90 -5.40 7.24
N GLY A 83 -12.79 -5.07 8.53
CA GLY A 83 -12.38 -6.04 9.55
C GLY A 83 -10.89 -6.41 9.49
N VAL A 84 -10.06 -5.67 8.77
CA VAL A 84 -8.61 -5.88 8.72
C VAL A 84 -8.02 -5.79 10.14
N CYS A 85 -8.43 -4.79 10.92
CA CYS A 85 -7.98 -4.65 12.31
C CYS A 85 -8.52 -5.71 13.27
N LYS A 86 -9.62 -6.41 12.93
CA LYS A 86 -10.14 -7.52 13.75
C LYS A 86 -9.19 -8.71 13.78
N LYS A 87 -8.27 -8.82 12.80
CA LYS A 87 -7.24 -9.87 12.75
C LYS A 87 -6.07 -9.58 13.71
N VAL A 88 -5.84 -8.31 14.02
CA VAL A 88 -4.79 -7.84 14.94
C VAL A 88 -5.25 -7.98 16.39
N GLY A 89 -6.51 -7.63 16.68
CA GLY A 89 -7.08 -7.63 18.02
C GLY A 89 -7.80 -8.91 18.44
N ARG A 90 -7.46 -10.09 17.90
CA ARG A 90 -8.12 -11.35 18.27
C ARG A 90 -7.12 -12.43 18.66
N HIS A 91 -7.34 -12.95 19.86
CA HIS A 91 -7.22 -14.36 20.25
C HIS A 91 -7.04 -15.28 19.03
N LEU A 92 -5.86 -15.87 18.89
CA LEU A 92 -5.68 -16.99 17.98
C LEU A 92 -6.54 -18.14 18.54
N ASN A 93 -7.57 -18.56 17.79
CA ASN A 93 -8.37 -19.75 18.12
C ASN A 93 -9.01 -19.75 19.52
N GLY A 94 -9.44 -18.59 20.05
CA GLY A 94 -10.13 -18.52 21.35
C GLY A 94 -9.22 -18.56 22.59
N VAL A 95 -7.90 -18.50 22.40
CA VAL A 95 -6.90 -18.40 23.49
C VAL A 95 -6.28 -17.00 23.48
N PRO A 96 -6.13 -16.32 24.64
CA PRO A 96 -5.46 -15.03 24.69
C PRO A 96 -4.04 -15.16 24.16
N GLU A 97 -3.71 -14.39 23.12
CA GLU A 97 -2.35 -14.37 22.59
C GLU A 97 -1.41 -13.79 23.65
N THR A 98 -0.30 -14.46 23.92
CA THR A 98 0.74 -13.88 24.76
C THR A 98 1.45 -12.75 24.00
N PRO A 99 1.96 -11.71 24.69
CA PRO A 99 2.69 -10.61 24.05
C PRO A 99 3.84 -11.09 23.17
N GLN A 100 4.50 -12.18 23.58
CA GLN A 100 5.60 -12.81 22.86
C GLN A 100 5.14 -13.36 21.49
N MET A 101 4.02 -14.08 21.45
CA MET A 101 3.46 -14.62 20.20
C MET A 101 3.06 -13.51 19.23
N PHE A 102 2.50 -12.42 19.75
CA PHE A 102 2.19 -11.23 18.97
C PHE A 102 3.45 -10.60 18.34
N TYR A 103 4.55 -10.47 19.12
CA TYR A 103 5.82 -9.92 18.64
C TYR A 103 6.48 -10.77 17.54
N PHE A 104 6.25 -12.08 17.51
CA PHE A 104 6.77 -12.96 16.45
C PHE A 104 5.88 -13.07 15.21
N ARG A 105 4.69 -12.46 15.24
CA ARG A 105 3.73 -12.50 14.13
C ARG A 105 4.20 -11.62 12.97
N LYS A 106 3.86 -12.00 11.73
CA LYS A 106 4.07 -11.16 10.55
C LYS A 106 2.81 -10.32 10.34
N LEU A 107 2.89 -9.02 10.62
CA LEU A 107 1.83 -8.06 10.33
C LEU A 107 2.05 -7.45 8.95
N SER A 108 0.96 -7.20 8.23
CA SER A 108 0.97 -6.38 7.03
C SER A 108 1.12 -4.89 7.38
N PRO A 109 1.57 -4.03 6.43
CA PRO A 109 1.75 -2.61 6.68
C PRO A 109 0.51 -1.89 7.24
N ILE A 110 -0.68 -2.31 6.81
CA ILE A 110 -1.97 -1.76 7.27
C ILE A 110 -2.28 -2.20 8.71
N GLU A 111 -1.97 -3.45 9.07
CA GLU A 111 -2.20 -3.97 10.42
C GLU A 111 -1.28 -3.29 11.44
N SER A 112 0.00 -3.15 11.13
CA SER A 112 0.97 -2.48 12.02
C SER A 112 0.85 -0.95 12.02
N GLY A 113 0.43 -0.34 10.90
CA GLY A 113 0.42 1.11 10.72
C GLY A 113 -0.93 1.79 10.99
N CYS A 114 -2.06 1.10 10.74
CA CYS A 114 -3.41 1.69 10.91
C CYS A 114 -4.18 1.08 12.08
N CYS A 115 -3.90 -0.17 12.46
CA CYS A 115 -4.67 -0.87 13.51
C CYS A 115 -3.98 -0.87 14.88
N LYS A 116 -2.66 -0.66 14.91
CA LYS A 116 -1.85 -0.56 16.13
C LYS A 116 -1.28 0.86 16.25
N PRO A 117 -1.23 1.47 17.44
CA PRO A 117 -0.54 2.73 17.63
C PRO A 117 1.00 2.59 17.48
N PRO A 118 1.71 3.69 17.15
CA PRO A 118 3.16 3.72 17.08
C PRO A 118 3.81 3.25 18.39
N THR A 119 4.95 2.58 18.29
CA THR A 119 5.65 2.06 19.48
C THR A 119 6.21 3.17 20.37
N ASP A 120 6.51 4.34 19.79
CA ASP A 120 6.94 5.54 20.54
C ASP A 120 5.88 6.05 21.53
N CYS A 121 4.60 5.68 21.32
CA CYS A 121 3.52 6.00 22.26
C CYS A 121 3.52 5.10 23.51
N GLY A 122 4.50 4.20 23.66
CA GLY A 122 4.61 3.32 24.84
C GLY A 122 3.57 2.20 24.88
N TYR A 123 2.97 1.85 23.73
CA TYR A 123 1.95 0.80 23.68
C TYR A 123 2.56 -0.57 23.97
N THR A 124 2.18 -1.14 25.11
CA THR A 124 2.48 -2.51 25.51
C THR A 124 1.26 -3.38 25.28
N TYR A 125 1.46 -4.52 24.60
CA TYR A 125 0.42 -5.52 24.51
C TYR A 125 0.24 -6.13 25.90
N VAL A 126 -0.86 -5.80 26.56
CA VAL A 126 -1.29 -6.44 27.79
C VAL A 126 -2.17 -7.62 27.43
N ASN A 127 -1.78 -8.78 27.91
CA ASN A 127 -2.56 -10.01 27.85
C ASN A 127 -3.89 -9.75 28.56
N GLU A 128 -5.00 -9.89 27.82
CA GLU A 128 -6.35 -10.02 28.39
C GLU A 128 -6.59 -11.45 28.87
#